data_AF-A0A059L1J3-F1
#
_entry.id   AF-A0A059L1J3-F1
#
_cell.length_a   1.000
_cell.length_b   1.000
_cell.length_c   1.000
_cell.angle_alpha   90.00
_cell.angle_beta   90.00
_cell.angle_gamma   90.00
#
_symmetry.space_group_name_H-M   'P 1'
#
loop_
_entity.id
_entity.type
_entity.pdbx_description
1 polymer ?
#
loop_
_entity_poly.entity_id
_entity_poly.type
_entity_poly.pdbx_seq_one_letter_code
_entity_poly.pdbx_strand_id
1 'polypeptide(L)'
;MYEFLLAEKHFVSLKNYFKFLQALPVTFNQYKSFSESLQRQGHVLTTLPDTQRLTVLASFSTGYLDQLARNIAKAGKICDENLICLSDFIQECRVLAKESPRNGRGITLRELDFKRFSLSRSPWWIWVPPTDVKGLTHELYFRLNRATSAIMELKAVPLELNLDIHSVFSRFVRSWTLKSCQCHSHYSRIEAWYVEGGFSLSGMKTPPAIGGFRGASLAQSKEHLRELVAVYTDASSAINNLSDFLYAMCGFSSTAEKELLAVKPTMKLSQLISSLAQVEYVLKEFVTMRHQIQQWSR
;
A
#
# COMPACT_ATOMS: atom_id res chain seq x y z
N MET A 1 -7.96 15.64 -2.10
CA MET A 1 -7.01 16.04 -1.02
C MET A 1 -5.88 15.03 -0.79
N TYR A 2 -6.07 13.72 -1.00
CA TYR A 2 -5.05 12.68 -0.75
C TYR A 2 -4.34 12.15 -2.01
N GLU A 3 -4.54 12.78 -3.17
CA GLU A 3 -3.94 12.36 -4.45
C GLU A 3 -2.41 12.30 -4.39
N PHE A 4 -1.79 13.12 -3.54
CA PHE A 4 -0.34 13.10 -3.37
C PHE A 4 0.18 11.81 -2.72
N LEU A 5 -0.62 11.14 -1.88
CA LEU A 5 -0.25 9.88 -1.22
C LEU A 5 -0.25 8.69 -2.21
N LEU A 6 -1.05 8.78 -3.27
CA LEU A 6 -1.11 7.79 -4.36
C LEU A 6 -0.69 8.39 -5.69
N ALA A 7 0.29 9.29 -5.68
CA ALA A 7 0.82 9.87 -6.91
C ALA A 7 1.48 8.81 -7.79
N GLU A 8 1.34 8.94 -9.12
CA GLU A 8 1.87 8.00 -10.12
C GLU A 8 3.35 7.68 -9.91
N LYS A 9 4.14 8.68 -9.50
CA LYS A 9 5.56 8.53 -9.19
C LYS A 9 5.84 7.41 -8.17
N HIS A 10 5.00 7.25 -7.15
CA HIS A 10 5.19 6.23 -6.11
C HIS A 10 5.03 4.82 -6.68
N PHE A 11 4.19 4.68 -7.70
CA PHE A 11 3.98 3.40 -8.38
C PHE A 11 5.15 3.04 -9.26
N VAL A 12 5.67 4.03 -9.98
CA VAL A 12 6.90 3.87 -10.77
C VAL A 12 8.06 3.48 -9.85
N SER A 13 8.20 4.12 -8.69
CA SER A 13 9.21 3.79 -7.68
C SER A 13 9.13 2.35 -7.20
N LEU A 14 7.93 1.84 -6.87
CA LEU A 14 7.74 0.44 -6.48
C LEU A 14 8.08 -0.51 -7.63
N LYS A 15 7.59 -0.25 -8.84
CA LYS A 15 7.91 -1.05 -10.03
C LYS A 15 9.43 -1.10 -10.28
N ASN A 16 10.13 0.01 -10.09
CA ASN A 16 11.60 0.07 -10.22
C ASN A 16 12.29 -0.76 -9.13
N TYR A 17 11.81 -0.72 -7.89
CA TYR A 17 12.32 -1.57 -6.82
C TYR A 17 12.12 -3.07 -7.10
N PHE A 18 10.94 -3.49 -7.57
CA PHE A 18 10.72 -4.89 -7.92
C PHE A 18 11.58 -5.35 -9.11
N LYS A 19 11.79 -4.49 -10.12
CA LYS A 19 12.76 -4.76 -11.21
C LYS A 19 14.18 -4.92 -10.66
N PHE A 20 14.58 -4.08 -9.71
CA PHE A 20 15.86 -4.22 -9.03
C PHE A 20 15.97 -5.57 -8.31
N LEU A 21 14.95 -5.97 -7.55
CA LEU A 21 14.94 -7.27 -6.86
C LEU A 21 15.02 -8.46 -7.83
N GLN A 22 14.32 -8.39 -8.97
CA GLN A 22 14.40 -9.43 -10.00
C GLN A 22 15.80 -9.57 -10.61
N ALA A 23 16.58 -8.49 -10.64
CA ALA A 23 17.95 -8.49 -11.16
C ALA A 23 19.02 -8.87 -10.11
N LEU A 24 18.65 -8.95 -8.83
CA LEU A 24 19.58 -9.28 -7.73
C LEU A 24 20.23 -10.66 -7.86
N PRO A 25 19.51 -11.76 -8.18
CA PRO A 25 20.13 -13.08 -8.27
C PRO A 25 21.28 -13.15 -9.28
N VAL A 26 21.11 -12.52 -10.46
CA VAL A 26 22.16 -12.44 -11.49
C VAL A 26 23.35 -11.65 -10.96
N THR A 27 23.09 -10.52 -10.32
CA THR A 27 24.11 -9.68 -9.68
C THR A 27 24.88 -10.43 -8.59
N PHE A 28 24.22 -11.28 -7.80
CA PHE A 28 24.90 -12.11 -6.80
C PHE A 28 25.81 -13.18 -7.42
N ASN A 29 25.40 -13.82 -8.51
CA ASN A 29 26.22 -14.80 -9.20
C ASN A 29 27.48 -14.17 -9.81
N GLN A 30 27.32 -12.99 -10.40
CA GLN A 30 28.42 -12.16 -10.91
C GLN A 30 29.39 -11.80 -9.78
N TYR A 31 28.87 -11.29 -8.66
CA TYR A 31 29.67 -10.93 -7.49
C TYR A 31 30.40 -12.12 -6.85
N LYS A 32 29.74 -13.28 -6.76
CA LYS A 32 30.34 -14.52 -6.26
C LYS A 32 31.55 -14.92 -7.11
N SER A 33 31.41 -14.88 -8.43
CA SER A 33 32.48 -15.22 -9.38
C SER A 33 33.70 -14.30 -9.21
N PHE A 34 33.47 -13.01 -9.00
CA PHE A 34 34.54 -12.04 -8.72
C PHE A 34 35.23 -12.28 -7.37
N SER A 35 34.44 -12.55 -6.33
CA SER A 35 34.97 -12.85 -4.99
C SER A 35 35.84 -14.11 -5.02
N GLU A 36 35.41 -15.15 -5.73
CA GLU A 36 36.20 -16.38 -5.93
C GLU A 36 37.50 -16.11 -6.70
N SER A 37 37.47 -15.22 -7.71
CA SER A 37 38.67 -14.80 -8.44
C SER A 37 39.70 -14.14 -7.50
N LEU A 38 39.26 -13.19 -6.68
CA LEU A 38 40.11 -12.52 -5.70
C LEU A 38 40.70 -13.52 -4.69
N GLN A 39 39.90 -14.49 -4.24
CA GLN A 39 40.39 -15.53 -3.33
C GLN A 39 41.44 -16.43 -3.99
N ARG A 40 41.28 -16.80 -5.27
CA ARG A 40 42.28 -17.55 -6.04
C ARG A 40 43.58 -16.76 -6.23
N GLN A 41 43.51 -15.44 -6.26
CA GLN A 41 44.67 -14.54 -6.28
C GLN A 41 45.34 -14.38 -4.91
N GLY A 42 44.84 -15.06 -3.87
CA GLY A 42 45.43 -15.05 -2.52
C GLY A 42 44.90 -13.95 -1.59
N HIS A 43 43.84 -13.24 -1.99
CA HIS A 43 43.25 -12.20 -1.13
C HIS A 43 42.38 -12.80 -0.02
N VAL A 44 42.50 -12.23 1.19
CA VAL A 44 41.63 -12.55 2.34
C VAL A 44 40.39 -11.67 2.26
N LEU A 45 39.27 -12.24 1.83
CA LEU A 45 38.00 -11.51 1.69
C LEU A 45 37.46 -11.05 3.04
N THR A 46 36.81 -9.89 3.05
CA THR A 46 35.95 -9.47 4.17
C THR A 46 34.62 -10.22 4.13
N THR A 47 33.84 -10.20 5.22
CA THR A 47 32.56 -10.93 5.34
C THR A 47 31.61 -10.68 4.17
N LEU A 48 31.43 -11.68 3.32
CA LEU A 48 30.56 -11.60 2.14
C LEU A 48 29.09 -11.41 2.56
N PRO A 49 28.26 -10.76 1.73
CA PRO A 49 26.81 -10.77 1.94
C PRO A 49 26.27 -12.20 1.96
N ASP A 50 25.25 -12.42 2.79
CA ASP A 50 24.45 -13.63 2.79
C ASP A 50 23.59 -13.66 1.51
N THR A 51 24.21 -14.09 0.42
CA THR A 51 23.59 -14.15 -0.91
C THR A 51 22.43 -15.12 -0.97
N GLN A 52 22.45 -16.21 -0.20
CA GLN A 52 21.32 -17.14 -0.10
C GLN A 52 20.09 -16.45 0.48
N ARG A 53 20.24 -15.76 1.62
CA ARG A 53 19.13 -15.02 2.23
C ARG A 53 18.63 -13.90 1.34
N LEU A 54 19.52 -13.19 0.65
CA LEU A 54 19.12 -12.13 -0.29
C LEU A 54 18.40 -12.68 -1.53
N THR A 55 18.80 -13.84 -2.04
CA THR A 55 18.10 -14.53 -3.13
C THR A 55 16.72 -15.01 -2.70
N VAL A 56 16.59 -15.54 -1.48
CA VAL A 56 15.27 -15.92 -0.91
C VAL A 56 14.36 -14.69 -0.81
N LEU A 57 14.85 -13.57 -0.24
CA LEU A 57 14.09 -12.32 -0.17
C LEU A 57 13.70 -11.78 -1.56
N ALA A 58 14.62 -11.82 -2.53
CA ALA A 58 14.33 -11.44 -3.91
C ALA A 58 13.25 -12.36 -4.53
N SER A 59 13.27 -13.67 -4.24
CA SER A 59 12.28 -14.61 -4.77
C SER A 59 10.87 -14.35 -4.24
N PHE A 60 10.71 -13.96 -2.96
CA PHE A 60 9.42 -13.57 -2.39
C PHE A 60 8.83 -12.30 -3.00
N SER A 61 9.68 -11.43 -3.55
CA SER A 61 9.21 -10.23 -4.24
C SER A 61 8.58 -10.51 -5.60
N THR A 62 8.88 -11.68 -6.18
CA THR A 62 8.30 -12.16 -7.44
C THR A 62 6.83 -12.49 -7.21
N GLY A 63 5.93 -11.64 -7.70
CA GLY A 63 4.48 -11.80 -7.53
C GLY A 63 3.89 -11.00 -6.36
N TYR A 64 4.70 -10.23 -5.62
CA TYR A 64 4.18 -9.33 -4.59
C TYR A 64 3.24 -8.27 -5.17
N LEU A 65 3.62 -7.64 -6.29
CA LEU A 65 2.74 -6.68 -6.99
C LEU A 65 1.42 -7.32 -7.41
N ASP A 66 1.45 -8.55 -7.91
CA ASP A 66 0.24 -9.27 -8.29
C ASP A 66 -0.62 -9.63 -7.07
N GLN A 67 0.00 -10.03 -5.96
CA GLN A 67 -0.70 -10.31 -4.71
C GLN A 67 -1.35 -9.05 -4.13
N LEU A 68 -0.62 -7.95 -4.13
CA LEU A 68 -1.12 -6.65 -3.72
C LEU A 68 -2.30 -6.21 -4.60
N ALA A 69 -2.18 -6.34 -5.92
CA ALA A 69 -3.27 -6.05 -6.84
C ALA A 69 -4.51 -6.95 -6.58
N ARG A 70 -4.32 -8.25 -6.35
CA ARG A 70 -5.40 -9.17 -5.97
C ARG A 70 -6.06 -8.78 -4.65
N ASN A 71 -5.27 -8.38 -3.66
CA ASN A 71 -5.78 -7.97 -2.35
C ASN A 71 -6.58 -6.66 -2.45
N ILE A 72 -6.11 -5.69 -3.25
CA ILE A 72 -6.84 -4.44 -3.54
C ILE A 72 -8.15 -4.74 -4.25
N ALA A 73 -8.14 -5.62 -5.25
CA ALA A 73 -9.35 -6.02 -5.97
C ALA A 73 -10.35 -6.72 -5.04
N LYS A 74 -9.88 -7.64 -4.19
CA LYS A 74 -10.70 -8.33 -3.18
C LYS A 74 -11.32 -7.35 -2.19
N ALA A 75 -10.53 -6.45 -1.62
CA ALA A 75 -11.02 -5.44 -0.69
C ALA A 75 -12.03 -4.50 -1.37
N GLY A 76 -11.74 -4.08 -2.61
CA GLY A 76 -12.63 -3.25 -3.42
C GLY A 76 -14.00 -3.89 -3.65
N LYS A 77 -14.04 -5.19 -3.94
CA LYS A 77 -15.30 -5.94 -4.08
C LYS A 77 -16.11 -5.96 -2.79
N ILE A 78 -15.45 -6.22 -1.65
CA ILE A 78 -16.11 -6.20 -0.33
C ILE A 78 -16.67 -4.80 -0.03
N CYS A 79 -15.94 -3.74 -0.37
CA CYS A 79 -16.44 -2.37 -0.22
C CYS A 79 -17.70 -2.15 -1.08
N ASP A 80 -17.69 -2.52 -2.37
CA ASP A 80 -18.84 -2.30 -3.26
C ASP A 80 -20.11 -3.01 -2.76
N GLU A 81 -19.97 -4.26 -2.34
CA GLU A 81 -21.08 -5.08 -1.83
C GLU A 81 -21.73 -4.47 -0.58
N ASN A 82 -20.96 -3.75 0.24
CA ASN A 82 -21.42 -3.26 1.54
C ASN A 82 -21.82 -1.77 1.55
N LEU A 83 -21.18 -0.94 0.72
CA LEU A 83 -21.39 0.52 0.74
C LEU A 83 -22.62 0.96 -0.06
N ILE A 84 -23.07 0.18 -1.05
CA ILE A 84 -24.25 0.52 -1.87
C ILE A 84 -25.52 0.71 -1.02
N CYS A 85 -25.72 -0.17 -0.03
CA CYS A 85 -26.86 -0.10 0.88
C CYS A 85 -26.89 1.20 1.70
N LEU A 86 -25.74 1.77 1.99
CA LEU A 86 -25.63 3.01 2.76
C LEU A 86 -26.02 4.21 1.90
N SER A 87 -25.61 4.24 0.63
CA SER A 87 -26.05 5.26 -0.33
C SER A 87 -27.56 5.21 -0.55
N ASP A 88 -28.13 4.01 -0.75
CA ASP A 88 -29.57 3.82 -0.93
C ASP A 88 -30.35 4.29 0.31
N PHE A 89 -29.92 3.89 1.51
CA PHE A 89 -30.55 4.30 2.77
C PHE A 89 -30.56 5.83 2.95
N ILE A 90 -29.45 6.51 2.64
CA ILE A 90 -29.36 7.97 2.71
C ILE A 90 -30.36 8.62 1.77
N GLN A 91 -30.48 8.10 0.55
CA GLN A 91 -31.42 8.62 -0.45
C GLN A 91 -32.88 8.37 -0.04
N GLU A 92 -33.18 7.18 0.49
CA GLU A 92 -34.50 6.82 1.03
C GLU A 92 -34.89 7.74 2.18
N CYS A 93 -34.00 8.01 3.14
CA CYS A 93 -34.24 8.98 4.21
C CYS A 93 -34.63 10.37 3.66
N ARG A 94 -33.95 10.85 2.61
CA ARG A 94 -34.25 12.15 1.98
C ARG A 94 -35.62 12.15 1.31
N VAL A 95 -35.98 11.08 0.62
CA VAL A 95 -37.31 10.93 0.00
C VAL A 95 -38.39 10.93 1.07
N LEU A 96 -38.24 10.11 2.11
CA LEU A 96 -39.16 10.04 3.25
C LEU A 96 -39.35 11.39 3.93
N ALA A 97 -38.28 12.17 4.12
CA ALA A 97 -38.39 13.48 4.71
C ALA A 97 -39.18 14.45 3.84
N LYS A 98 -38.99 14.45 2.51
CA LYS A 98 -39.76 15.29 1.58
C LYS A 98 -41.25 14.97 1.59
N GLU A 99 -41.61 13.70 1.79
CA GLU A 99 -42.99 13.24 1.88
C GLU A 99 -43.62 13.48 3.27
N SER A 100 -42.80 13.81 4.27
CA SER A 100 -43.22 13.95 5.66
C SER A 100 -43.52 15.41 6.04
N PRO A 101 -44.47 15.66 6.96
CA PRO A 101 -44.76 17.00 7.44
C PRO A 101 -43.50 17.74 7.94
N ARG A 102 -43.39 19.03 7.55
CA ARG A 102 -42.27 19.91 7.91
C ARG A 102 -40.89 19.33 7.55
N ASN A 103 -40.79 18.58 6.44
CA ASN A 103 -39.58 17.95 5.95
C ASN A 103 -38.93 16.99 6.98
N GLY A 104 -39.75 16.14 7.61
CA GLY A 104 -39.27 15.15 8.59
C GLY A 104 -38.94 15.71 9.99
N ARG A 105 -39.23 17.00 10.28
CA ARG A 105 -39.03 17.60 11.61
C ARG A 105 -40.08 17.17 12.65
N GLY A 106 -41.22 16.68 12.18
CA GLY A 106 -42.34 16.26 13.03
C GLY A 106 -42.37 14.78 13.36
N ILE A 107 -41.49 13.97 12.75
CA ILE A 107 -41.52 12.50 12.86
C ILE A 107 -40.22 12.03 13.52
N THR A 108 -40.34 11.18 14.53
CA THR A 108 -39.23 10.50 15.18
C THR A 108 -38.92 9.17 14.50
N LEU A 109 -37.70 8.66 14.66
CA LEU A 109 -37.29 7.40 14.04
C LEU A 109 -38.11 6.19 14.54
N ARG A 110 -38.62 6.25 15.77
CA ARG A 110 -39.50 5.21 16.33
C ARG A 110 -40.86 5.14 15.63
N GLU A 111 -41.35 6.26 15.09
CA GLU A 111 -42.65 6.34 14.42
C GLU A 111 -42.56 5.97 12.93
N LEU A 112 -41.35 5.87 12.38
CA LEU A 112 -41.14 5.47 11.00
C LEU A 112 -41.30 3.96 10.83
N ASP A 113 -42.09 3.57 9.83
CA ASP A 113 -42.12 2.19 9.38
C ASP A 113 -40.80 1.83 8.68
N PHE A 114 -39.99 1.01 9.36
CA PHE A 114 -38.70 0.56 8.84
C PHE A 114 -38.83 -0.30 7.56
N LYS A 115 -40.01 -0.87 7.27
CA LYS A 115 -40.24 -1.65 6.05
C LYS A 115 -40.25 -0.82 4.78
N ARG A 116 -40.30 0.52 4.91
CA ARG A 116 -40.20 1.45 3.79
C ARG A 116 -38.80 1.53 3.18
N PHE A 117 -37.78 1.06 3.90
CA PHE A 117 -36.40 1.07 3.43
C PHE A 117 -36.09 -0.21 2.64
N SER A 118 -35.38 -0.12 1.51
CA SER A 118 -34.96 -1.29 0.73
C SER A 118 -34.15 -2.28 1.57
N LEU A 119 -33.27 -1.74 2.43
CA LEU A 119 -32.44 -2.53 3.32
C LEU A 119 -33.28 -3.49 4.17
N SER A 120 -34.48 -3.12 4.62
CA SER A 120 -35.39 -3.99 5.41
C SER A 120 -35.74 -5.32 4.74
N ARG A 121 -35.60 -5.40 3.41
CA ARG A 121 -35.85 -6.58 2.58
C ARG A 121 -34.56 -7.26 2.14
N SER A 122 -33.43 -6.93 2.76
CA SER A 122 -32.14 -7.54 2.46
C SER A 122 -32.23 -9.06 2.59
N PRO A 123 -31.68 -9.83 1.64
CA PRO A 123 -31.68 -11.29 1.69
C PRO A 123 -30.78 -11.85 2.80
N TRP A 124 -29.90 -11.02 3.39
CA TRP A 124 -28.99 -11.40 4.47
C TRP A 124 -28.75 -10.25 5.45
N TRP A 125 -28.37 -10.60 6.68
CA TRP A 125 -28.08 -9.70 7.78
C TRP A 125 -26.77 -10.12 8.44
N ILE A 126 -25.94 -9.18 8.88
CA ILE A 126 -24.68 -9.53 9.54
C ILE A 126 -24.93 -10.07 10.94
N TRP A 127 -25.85 -9.42 11.68
CA TRP A 127 -26.14 -9.78 13.08
C TRP A 127 -27.54 -10.33 13.25
N VAL A 128 -28.56 -9.46 13.23
CA VAL A 128 -29.97 -9.86 13.34
C VAL A 128 -30.83 -9.02 12.40
N PRO A 129 -31.95 -9.55 11.91
CA PRO A 129 -32.91 -8.77 11.15
C PRO A 129 -33.39 -7.53 11.93
N PRO A 130 -33.44 -6.35 11.30
CA PRO A 130 -33.87 -5.12 11.94
C PRO A 130 -35.37 -5.15 12.23
N THR A 131 -35.75 -4.64 13.39
CA THR A 131 -37.16 -4.48 13.80
C THR A 131 -37.61 -3.02 13.79
N ASP A 132 -36.68 -2.09 13.61
CA ASP A 132 -36.91 -0.65 13.56
C ASP A 132 -35.81 0.05 12.72
N VAL A 133 -35.92 1.38 12.56
CA VAL A 133 -34.94 2.18 11.80
C VAL A 133 -33.55 2.20 12.45
N LYS A 134 -33.47 2.07 13.79
CA LYS A 134 -32.18 1.97 14.49
C LYS A 134 -31.49 0.64 14.17
N GLY A 135 -32.25 -0.44 14.05
CA GLY A 135 -31.75 -1.74 13.60
C GLY A 135 -31.16 -1.65 12.19
N LEU A 136 -31.78 -0.88 11.29
CA LEU A 136 -31.24 -0.62 9.96
C LEU A 136 -29.90 0.13 10.03
N THR A 137 -29.78 1.15 10.90
CA THR A 137 -28.51 1.89 11.04
C THR A 137 -27.41 1.04 11.68
N HIS A 138 -27.75 0.12 12.59
CA HIS A 138 -26.82 -0.88 13.12
C HIS A 138 -26.34 -1.87 12.05
N GLU A 139 -27.23 -2.36 11.19
CA GLU A 139 -26.83 -3.22 10.06
C GLU A 139 -25.88 -2.47 9.12
N LEU A 140 -26.16 -1.20 8.80
CA LEU A 140 -25.28 -0.36 8.00
C LEU A 140 -23.91 -0.16 8.66
N TYR A 141 -23.88 0.01 9.98
CA TYR A 141 -22.64 0.04 10.76
C TYR A 141 -21.84 -1.26 10.56
N PHE A 142 -22.46 -2.42 10.69
CA PHE A 142 -21.76 -3.70 10.49
C PHE A 142 -21.23 -3.87 9.06
N ARG A 143 -22.00 -3.44 8.06
CA ARG A 143 -21.58 -3.48 6.65
C ARG A 143 -20.37 -2.58 6.40
N LEU A 144 -20.42 -1.35 6.92
CA LEU A 144 -19.29 -0.43 6.88
C LEU A 144 -18.07 -1.02 7.59
N ASN A 145 -18.26 -1.61 8.77
CA ASN A 145 -17.18 -2.24 9.53
C ASN A 145 -16.54 -3.42 8.79
N ARG A 146 -17.33 -4.21 8.05
CA ARG A 146 -16.82 -5.28 7.18
C ARG A 146 -15.97 -4.71 6.04
N ALA A 147 -16.38 -3.60 5.43
CA ALA A 147 -15.59 -2.90 4.43
C ALA A 147 -14.28 -2.34 5.04
N THR A 148 -14.34 -1.74 6.22
CA THR A 148 -13.17 -1.24 6.95
C THR A 148 -12.19 -2.34 7.32
N SER A 149 -12.70 -3.49 7.78
CA SER A 149 -11.87 -4.65 8.11
C SER A 149 -11.09 -5.16 6.90
N ALA A 150 -11.71 -5.17 5.71
CA ALA A 150 -11.01 -5.53 4.48
C ALA A 150 -9.86 -4.57 4.12
N ILE A 151 -10.02 -3.27 4.39
CA ILE A 151 -8.94 -2.27 4.23
C ILE A 151 -7.86 -2.46 5.29
N MET A 152 -8.22 -2.80 6.53
CA MET A 152 -7.27 -3.11 7.59
C MET A 152 -6.43 -4.35 7.28
N GLU A 153 -7.05 -5.41 6.74
CA GLU A 153 -6.33 -6.59 6.25
C GLU A 153 -5.33 -6.23 5.15
N LEU A 154 -5.71 -5.35 4.22
CA LEU A 154 -4.81 -4.86 3.18
C LEU A 154 -3.61 -4.09 3.75
N LYS A 155 -3.76 -3.42 4.90
CA LYS A 155 -2.67 -2.65 5.55
C LYS A 155 -1.52 -3.52 6.07
N ALA A 156 -1.76 -4.81 6.34
CA ALA A 156 -0.69 -5.72 6.75
C ALA A 156 0.38 -5.88 5.65
N VAL A 157 -0.04 -5.82 4.38
CA VAL A 157 0.80 -6.10 3.23
C VAL A 157 1.91 -5.03 3.05
N PRO A 158 1.61 -3.70 2.97
CA PRO A 158 2.65 -2.67 2.93
C PRO A 158 3.62 -2.69 4.11
N LEU A 159 3.15 -3.07 5.31
CA LEU A 159 4.00 -3.14 6.50
C LEU A 159 5.08 -4.21 6.36
N GLU A 160 4.71 -5.41 5.91
CA GLU A 160 5.67 -6.50 5.66
C GLU A 160 6.69 -6.10 4.59
N LEU A 161 6.24 -5.50 3.49
CA LEU A 161 7.13 -5.04 2.44
C LEU A 161 8.09 -3.94 2.90
N ASN A 162 7.65 -3.04 3.78
CA ASN A 162 8.53 -2.02 4.33
C ASN A 162 9.73 -2.66 5.06
N LEU A 163 9.47 -3.68 5.87
CA LEU A 163 10.50 -4.43 6.58
C LEU A 163 11.44 -5.15 5.60
N ASP A 164 10.89 -5.72 4.53
CA ASP A 164 11.68 -6.38 3.50
C ASP A 164 12.56 -5.41 2.71
N ILE A 165 12.03 -4.24 2.33
CA ILE A 165 12.78 -3.14 1.68
C ILE A 165 13.98 -2.76 2.54
N HIS A 166 13.75 -2.49 3.83
CA HIS A 166 14.82 -2.15 4.76
C HIS A 166 15.83 -3.30 4.94
N SER A 167 15.37 -4.54 5.05
CA SER A 167 16.21 -5.73 5.23
C SER A 167 17.11 -5.97 4.01
N VAL A 168 16.56 -5.93 2.80
CA VAL A 168 17.32 -6.10 1.56
C VAL A 168 18.31 -4.97 1.40
N PHE A 169 17.89 -3.72 1.54
CA PHE A 169 18.77 -2.57 1.32
C PHE A 169 19.92 -2.53 2.35
N SER A 170 19.61 -2.67 3.64
CA SER A 170 20.61 -2.62 4.71
C SER A 170 21.65 -3.73 4.59
N ARG A 171 21.27 -4.92 4.10
CA ARG A 171 22.19 -6.05 3.89
C ARG A 171 22.96 -5.90 2.58
N PHE A 172 22.27 -5.54 1.50
CA PHE A 172 22.86 -5.41 0.17
C PHE A 172 23.81 -4.21 0.10
N VAL A 173 23.32 -2.98 0.27
CA VAL A 173 24.14 -1.77 0.09
C VAL A 173 25.27 -1.70 1.10
N ARG A 174 25.03 -2.05 2.37
CA ARG A 174 26.12 -2.12 3.35
C ARG A 174 27.19 -3.12 2.92
N SER A 175 26.82 -4.26 2.35
CA SER A 175 27.82 -5.21 1.87
C SER A 175 28.66 -4.66 0.72
N TRP A 176 28.10 -3.82 -0.16
CA TRP A 176 28.81 -3.24 -1.29
C TRP A 176 29.75 -2.08 -0.92
N THR A 177 29.46 -1.37 0.17
CA THR A 177 30.29 -0.27 0.69
C THR A 177 31.44 -0.74 1.59
N LEU A 178 31.44 -2.01 2.02
CA LEU A 178 32.58 -2.61 2.72
C LEU A 178 33.77 -2.84 1.79
N LYS A 179 34.97 -2.90 2.37
CA LYS A 179 36.22 -3.27 1.67
C LYS A 179 36.09 -4.64 1.04
N SER A 180 36.73 -4.90 -0.11
CA SER A 180 36.70 -6.22 -0.77
C SER A 180 37.50 -7.28 -0.01
N CYS A 181 38.66 -6.88 0.52
CA CYS A 181 39.59 -7.75 1.23
C CYS A 181 40.20 -7.03 2.43
N GLN A 182 40.76 -7.79 3.36
CA GLN A 182 41.47 -7.25 4.52
C GLN A 182 42.84 -6.67 4.12
N CYS A 183 43.45 -7.17 3.04
CA CYS A 183 44.78 -6.80 2.60
C CYS A 183 44.85 -5.48 1.79
N HIS A 184 43.76 -5.03 1.17
CA HIS A 184 43.71 -3.77 0.43
C HIS A 184 42.64 -2.83 1.02
N SER A 185 43.05 -1.63 1.42
CA SER A 185 42.19 -0.68 2.15
C SER A 185 41.55 0.40 1.27
N HIS A 186 41.99 0.54 0.01
CA HIS A 186 41.72 1.74 -0.79
C HIS A 186 40.36 1.77 -1.49
N TYR A 187 39.70 0.63 -1.66
CA TYR A 187 38.43 0.54 -2.39
C TYR A 187 37.39 -0.29 -1.66
N SER A 188 36.14 0.17 -1.70
CA SER A 188 34.96 -0.63 -1.40
C SER A 188 34.74 -1.70 -2.47
N ARG A 189 33.89 -2.70 -2.20
CA ARG A 189 33.57 -3.78 -3.15
C ARG A 189 32.99 -3.27 -4.45
N ILE A 190 32.10 -2.28 -4.38
CA ILE A 190 31.54 -1.70 -5.59
C ILE A 190 32.62 -0.96 -6.38
N GLU A 191 33.54 -0.26 -5.74
CA GLU A 191 34.64 0.40 -6.46
C GLU A 191 35.60 -0.62 -7.09
N ALA A 192 35.98 -1.67 -6.36
CA ALA A 192 36.84 -2.73 -6.89
C ALA A 192 36.20 -3.46 -8.08
N TRP A 193 34.89 -3.72 -8.01
CA TRP A 193 34.12 -4.33 -9.10
C TRP A 193 34.23 -3.53 -10.40
N TYR A 194 34.08 -2.19 -10.35
CA TYR A 194 34.14 -1.34 -11.54
C TYR A 194 35.58 -1.10 -12.03
N VAL A 195 36.56 -1.07 -11.13
CA VAL A 195 37.97 -0.87 -11.48
C VAL A 195 38.56 -2.11 -12.17
N GLU A 196 38.12 -3.31 -11.79
CA GLU A 196 38.64 -4.58 -12.32
C GLU A 196 37.87 -5.12 -13.54
N GLY A 197 36.98 -4.31 -14.14
CA GLY A 197 36.30 -4.64 -15.41
C GLY A 197 34.87 -5.14 -15.29
N GLY A 198 34.20 -4.95 -14.14
CA GLY A 198 32.75 -5.11 -14.03
C GLY A 198 32.02 -3.99 -14.77
N PHE A 199 31.19 -4.33 -15.76
CA PHE A 199 30.59 -3.33 -16.66
C PHE A 199 29.29 -2.68 -16.14
N SER A 200 28.51 -3.36 -15.31
CA SER A 200 27.39 -2.79 -14.54
C SER A 200 26.76 -3.85 -13.62
N LEU A 201 26.01 -3.42 -12.60
CA LEU A 201 25.06 -4.28 -11.89
C LEU A 201 23.83 -4.51 -12.78
N SER A 202 23.35 -5.75 -12.84
CA SER A 202 22.18 -6.09 -13.67
C SER A 202 20.95 -5.29 -13.22
N GLY A 203 20.21 -4.72 -14.18
CA GLY A 203 19.00 -3.92 -13.89
C GLY A 203 19.24 -2.42 -13.65
N MET A 204 20.49 -1.94 -13.70
CA MET A 204 20.81 -0.51 -13.66
C MET A 204 21.06 0.07 -15.05
N LYS A 205 20.92 1.39 -15.17
CA LYS A 205 21.27 2.09 -16.40
C LYS A 205 22.76 1.91 -16.65
N THR A 206 23.11 1.26 -17.74
CA THR A 206 24.52 1.12 -18.13
C THR A 206 24.87 2.37 -18.93
N PRO A 207 25.68 3.30 -18.40
CA PRO A 207 26.15 4.43 -19.20
C PRO A 207 26.99 3.91 -20.38
N PRO A 208 27.07 4.67 -21.49
CA PRO A 208 27.92 4.30 -22.61
C PRO A 208 29.36 4.10 -22.13
N ALA A 209 30.02 3.04 -22.60
CA ALA A 209 31.36 2.67 -22.16
C ALA A 209 32.35 3.81 -22.46
N ILE A 210 32.64 4.63 -21.44
CA ILE A 210 33.69 5.64 -21.53
C ILE A 210 34.99 4.88 -21.29
N GLY A 211 35.80 4.75 -22.34
CA GLY A 211 36.99 3.90 -22.32
C GLY A 211 37.89 4.07 -21.08
N GLY A 212 38.22 2.95 -20.46
CA GLY A 212 39.55 2.62 -19.90
C GLY A 212 40.17 3.45 -18.77
N PHE A 213 39.59 4.56 -18.31
CA PHE A 213 40.20 5.37 -17.26
C PHE A 213 39.68 5.00 -15.85
N ARG A 214 40.59 4.64 -14.93
CA ARG A 214 40.28 4.30 -13.52
C ARG A 214 39.42 5.36 -12.82
N GLY A 215 39.58 6.63 -13.14
CA GLY A 215 38.75 7.72 -12.61
C GLY A 215 37.29 7.67 -13.09
N ALA A 216 37.06 7.26 -14.34
CA ALA A 216 35.71 7.09 -14.90
C ALA A 216 34.98 5.90 -14.25
N SER A 217 35.68 4.77 -14.03
CA SER A 217 35.14 3.61 -13.31
C SER A 217 34.73 3.94 -11.88
N LEU A 218 35.52 4.77 -11.17
CA LEU A 218 35.19 5.23 -9.80
C LEU A 218 34.04 6.23 -9.77
N ALA A 219 33.92 7.09 -10.79
CA ALA A 219 32.76 7.98 -10.89
C ALA A 219 31.49 7.17 -11.16
N GLN A 220 31.57 6.14 -12.00
CA GLN A 220 30.47 5.24 -12.32
C GLN A 220 30.00 4.43 -11.10
N SER A 221 30.92 3.87 -10.30
CA SER A 221 30.56 3.13 -9.08
C SER A 221 29.81 4.01 -8.06
N LYS A 222 30.23 5.28 -7.92
CA LYS A 222 29.56 6.26 -7.05
C LYS A 222 28.16 6.60 -7.56
N GLU A 223 28.00 6.76 -8.87
CA GLU A 223 26.70 7.04 -9.46
C GLU A 223 25.74 5.86 -9.29
N HIS A 224 26.18 4.63 -9.54
CA HIS A 224 25.35 3.45 -9.31
C HIS A 224 25.01 3.23 -7.83
N LEU A 225 25.91 3.59 -6.91
CA LEU A 225 25.57 3.61 -5.48
C LEU A 225 24.47 4.63 -5.16
N ARG A 226 24.49 5.81 -5.79
CA ARG A 226 23.41 6.80 -5.65
C ARG A 226 22.10 6.30 -6.24
N GLU A 227 22.13 5.67 -7.41
CA GLU A 227 20.94 5.05 -8.01
C GLU A 227 20.33 3.98 -7.08
N LEU A 228 21.16 3.14 -6.45
CA LEU A 228 20.71 2.17 -5.45
C LEU A 228 20.03 2.82 -4.25
N VAL A 229 20.63 3.88 -3.71
CA VAL A 229 20.06 4.64 -2.59
C VAL A 229 18.75 5.32 -2.99
N ALA A 230 18.66 5.83 -4.22
CA ALA A 230 17.44 6.42 -4.75
C ALA A 230 16.32 5.38 -4.86
N VAL A 231 16.58 4.20 -5.45
CA VAL A 231 15.61 3.10 -5.53
C VAL A 231 15.04 2.74 -4.16
N TYR A 232 15.88 2.66 -3.14
CA TYR A 232 15.43 2.39 -1.77
C TYR A 232 14.62 3.53 -1.17
N THR A 233 15.09 4.77 -1.30
CA THR A 233 14.44 5.94 -0.70
C THR A 233 13.05 6.14 -1.32
N ASP A 234 12.98 6.00 -2.64
CA ASP A 234 11.76 6.12 -3.43
C ASP A 234 10.76 5.00 -3.10
N ALA A 235 11.22 3.75 -3.00
CA ALA A 235 10.38 2.62 -2.63
C ALA A 235 9.86 2.72 -1.19
N SER A 236 10.72 3.09 -0.24
CA SER A 236 10.33 3.31 1.16
C SER A 236 9.31 4.44 1.26
N SER A 237 9.53 5.55 0.54
CA SER A 237 8.57 6.65 0.46
C SER A 237 7.23 6.17 -0.12
N ALA A 238 7.25 5.40 -1.21
CA ALA A 238 6.02 4.88 -1.82
C ALA A 238 5.22 3.97 -0.87
N ILE A 239 5.88 3.09 -0.11
CA ILE A 239 5.22 2.21 0.86
C ILE A 239 4.69 2.97 2.08
N ASN A 240 5.43 3.96 2.58
CA ASN A 240 4.94 4.80 3.66
C ASN A 240 3.69 5.59 3.23
N ASN A 241 3.73 6.21 2.04
CA ASN A 241 2.57 6.94 1.50
C ASN A 241 1.36 6.04 1.28
N LEU A 242 1.55 4.80 0.79
CA LEU A 242 0.48 3.81 0.70
C LEU A 242 -0.09 3.43 2.07
N SER A 243 0.78 3.26 3.07
CA SER A 243 0.37 2.94 4.44
C SER A 243 -0.45 4.07 5.07
N ASP A 244 -0.02 5.32 4.86
CA ASP A 244 -0.73 6.53 5.29
C ASP A 244 -2.06 6.69 4.57
N PHE A 245 -2.10 6.36 3.27
CA PHE A 245 -3.33 6.37 2.48
C PHE A 245 -4.36 5.38 3.04
N LEU A 246 -3.96 4.13 3.30
CA LEU A 246 -4.82 3.10 3.89
C LEU A 246 -5.28 3.49 5.31
N TYR A 247 -4.39 4.11 6.09
CA TYR A 247 -4.73 4.65 7.40
C TYR A 247 -5.79 5.76 7.32
N ALA A 248 -5.63 6.70 6.40
CA ALA A 248 -6.62 7.76 6.16
C ALA A 248 -7.99 7.18 5.73
N MET A 249 -8.01 6.16 4.86
CA MET A 249 -9.25 5.45 4.50
C MET A 249 -9.96 4.87 5.72
N CYS A 250 -9.22 4.24 6.63
CA CYS A 250 -9.81 3.68 7.87
C CYS A 250 -10.34 4.78 8.80
N GLY A 251 -9.65 5.93 8.87
CA GLY A 251 -10.07 7.09 9.63
C GLY A 251 -11.41 7.69 9.14
N PHE A 252 -11.60 7.73 7.82
CA PHE A 252 -12.88 8.12 7.23
C PHE A 252 -13.99 7.17 7.66
N SER A 253 -13.83 5.86 7.45
CA SER A 253 -14.85 4.89 7.86
C SER A 253 -15.20 4.98 9.34
N SER A 254 -14.20 5.15 10.21
CA SER A 254 -14.40 5.27 11.66
C SER A 254 -15.29 6.46 12.04
N THR A 255 -15.23 7.56 11.28
CA THR A 255 -16.12 8.71 11.48
C THR A 255 -17.56 8.36 11.12
N ALA A 256 -17.77 7.72 9.97
CA ALA A 256 -19.10 7.30 9.53
C ALA A 256 -19.71 6.22 10.45
N GLU A 257 -18.90 5.30 10.96
CA GLU A 257 -19.33 4.29 11.94
C GLU A 257 -19.86 4.94 13.23
N LYS A 258 -19.17 5.95 13.75
CA LYS A 258 -19.60 6.68 14.95
C LYS A 258 -20.94 7.37 14.77
N GLU A 259 -21.17 8.01 13.61
CA GLU A 259 -22.45 8.65 13.29
C GLU A 259 -23.59 7.64 13.22
N LEU A 260 -23.36 6.46 12.62
CA LEU A 260 -24.37 5.39 12.54
C LEU A 260 -24.72 4.81 13.91
N LEU A 261 -23.73 4.65 14.80
CA LEU A 261 -23.93 4.19 16.17
C LEU A 261 -24.60 5.23 17.08
N ALA A 262 -24.42 6.53 16.78
CA ALA A 262 -25.02 7.62 17.55
C ALA A 262 -26.53 7.74 17.36
N VAL A 263 -27.11 7.02 16.38
CA VAL A 263 -28.54 7.06 16.06
C VAL A 263 -29.40 6.55 17.22
N LYS A 264 -30.38 7.35 17.64
CA LYS A 264 -31.32 7.02 18.71
C LYS A 264 -32.76 6.97 18.18
N PRO A 265 -33.63 6.10 18.73
CA PRO A 265 -35.03 6.02 18.29
C PRO A 265 -35.80 7.34 18.47
N THR A 266 -35.38 8.17 19.42
CA THR A 266 -35.98 9.48 19.72
C THR A 266 -35.50 10.60 18.80
N MET A 267 -34.50 10.36 17.94
CA MET A 267 -34.07 11.35 16.95
C MET A 267 -35.20 11.63 15.97
N LYS A 268 -35.24 12.86 15.47
CA LYS A 268 -36.11 13.25 14.36
C LYS A 268 -35.49 12.81 13.04
N LEU A 269 -36.32 12.52 12.03
CA LEU A 269 -35.83 12.19 10.70
C LEU A 269 -34.93 13.29 10.12
N SER A 270 -35.25 14.56 10.38
CA SER A 270 -34.40 15.69 9.99
C SER A 270 -33.01 15.66 10.63
N GLN A 271 -32.90 15.20 11.89
CA GLN A 271 -31.61 15.07 12.59
C GLN A 271 -30.80 13.90 12.04
N LEU A 272 -31.45 12.77 11.75
CA LEU A 272 -30.82 11.64 11.07
C LEU A 272 -30.24 12.08 9.73
N ILE A 273 -31.00 12.83 8.92
CA ILE A 273 -30.50 13.35 7.62
C ILE A 273 -29.28 14.23 7.79
N SER A 274 -29.23 15.08 8.83
CA SER A 274 -28.05 15.88 9.13
C SER A 274 -26.83 15.02 9.46
N SER A 275 -26.96 14.00 10.31
CA SER A 275 -25.85 13.05 10.58
C SER A 275 -25.45 12.27 9.32
N LEU A 276 -26.43 11.83 8.53
CA LEU A 276 -26.19 11.10 7.28
C LEU A 276 -25.53 11.96 6.20
N ALA A 277 -25.65 13.29 6.23
CA ALA A 277 -24.92 14.17 5.33
C ALA A 277 -23.40 14.08 5.58
N GLN A 278 -22.99 13.99 6.85
CA GLN A 278 -21.58 13.78 7.19
C GLN A 278 -21.10 12.40 6.75
N VAL A 279 -21.92 11.36 6.98
CA VAL A 279 -21.65 10.00 6.50
C VAL A 279 -21.48 9.98 4.98
N GLU A 280 -22.38 10.61 4.23
CA GLU A 280 -22.31 10.68 2.76
C GLU A 280 -21.03 11.37 2.27
N TYR A 281 -20.63 12.48 2.88
CA TYR A 281 -19.40 13.18 2.54
C TYR A 281 -18.19 12.26 2.72
N VAL A 282 -18.10 11.61 3.87
CA VAL A 282 -17.02 10.66 4.20
C VAL A 282 -17.00 9.47 3.25
N LEU A 283 -18.17 8.95 2.86
CA LEU A 283 -18.26 7.84 1.91
C LEU A 283 -17.81 8.23 0.51
N LYS A 284 -18.12 9.45 0.05
CA LYS A 284 -17.65 9.96 -1.24
C LYS A 284 -16.13 10.02 -1.28
N GLU A 285 -15.50 10.49 -0.21
CA GLU A 285 -14.04 10.45 -0.07
C GLU A 285 -13.51 9.01 -0.05
N PHE A 286 -14.11 8.12 0.75
CA PHE A 286 -13.72 6.72 0.81
C PHE A 286 -13.81 6.02 -0.55
N VAL A 287 -14.90 6.21 -1.28
CA VAL A 287 -15.11 5.66 -2.62
C VAL A 287 -14.08 6.22 -3.59
N THR A 288 -13.80 7.53 -3.54
CA THR A 288 -12.78 8.17 -4.38
C THR A 288 -11.40 7.55 -4.11
N MET A 289 -11.02 7.42 -2.85
CA MET A 289 -9.76 6.79 -2.43
C MET A 289 -9.68 5.33 -2.89
N ARG A 290 -10.77 4.57 -2.78
CA ARG A 290 -10.85 3.20 -3.30
C ARG A 290 -10.61 3.13 -4.81
N HIS A 291 -11.17 4.07 -5.57
CA HIS A 291 -10.96 4.12 -7.02
C HIS A 291 -9.50 4.45 -7.36
N GLN A 292 -8.86 5.36 -6.62
CA GLN A 292 -7.44 5.70 -6.79
C GLN A 292 -6.53 4.50 -6.54
N ILE A 293 -6.74 3.75 -5.45
CA ILE A 293 -5.92 2.57 -5.15
C ILE A 293 -6.17 1.42 -6.16
N GLN A 294 -7.37 1.32 -6.73
CA GLN A 294 -7.65 0.36 -7.80
C GLN A 294 -6.99 0.75 -9.13
N GLN A 295 -6.99 2.03 -9.49
CA GLN A 295 -6.27 2.52 -10.66
C GLN A 295 -4.77 2.22 -10.55
N TRP A 296 -4.20 2.36 -9.37
CA TRP A 296 -2.83 1.94 -9.10
C TRP A 296 -2.58 0.45 -9.32
N SER A 297 -3.51 -0.39 -8.87
CA SER A 297 -3.34 -1.86 -8.92
C SER A 297 -3.34 -2.45 -10.35
N ARG A 298 -3.69 -1.65 -11.36
CA ARG A 298 -3.72 -2.04 -12.78
C ARG A 298 -2.43 -1.65 -13.49
#